data_AF-C8PQQ7-F1
#
_entry.id   AF-C8PQQ7-F1
#
_cell.length_a   1.000
_cell.length_b   1.000
_cell.length_c   1.000
_cell.angle_alpha   90.00
_cell.angle_beta   90.00
_cell.angle_gamma   90.00
#
_symmetry.space_group_name_H-M   'P 1'
#
loop_
_entity.id
_entity.type
_entity.pdbx_description
1 polymer ?
#
loop_
_entity_poly.entity_id
_entity_poly.type
_entity_poly.pdbx_seq_one_letter_code
_entity_poly.pdbx_strand_id
1 'polypeptide(L)'
;MTRKEFMAELAARLHRLPQEDLQAALQYYEEYFDEAGSQNEQAVINELKSPAHVASKILSDYAVKEAKKARASTKSGWRAFWFTILAICAAPVAVPLIIASVVIIIALGFAGFAVVFALVIAAGAIFIKGIGSLFLGSASALLLFGSALILVGFALLIFHGISALIAGIGTHIKNKSDR
;
A
#
# COMPACT_ATOMS: atom_id res chain seq x y z
N MET A 1 -21.37 -42.31 -21.43
CA MET A 1 -20.25 -42.02 -20.52
C MET A 1 -19.85 -43.30 -19.83
N THR A 2 -18.57 -43.63 -19.86
CA THR A 2 -17.97 -44.72 -19.07
C THR A 2 -17.46 -44.19 -17.72
N ARG A 3 -17.22 -45.08 -16.74
CA ARG A 3 -16.59 -44.72 -15.45
C ARG A 3 -15.31 -43.89 -15.64
N LYS A 4 -14.44 -44.32 -16.55
CA LYS A 4 -13.16 -43.63 -16.84
C LYS A 4 -13.37 -42.20 -17.34
N GLU A 5 -14.36 -42.00 -18.22
CA GLU A 5 -14.70 -40.67 -18.72
C GLU A 5 -15.26 -39.77 -17.62
N PHE A 6 -16.13 -40.31 -16.75
CA PHE A 6 -16.66 -39.55 -15.61
C PHE A 6 -15.57 -39.10 -14.64
N MET A 7 -14.66 -40.01 -14.27
CA MET A 7 -13.57 -39.72 -13.36
C MET A 7 -12.59 -38.71 -13.92
N ALA A 8 -12.24 -38.84 -15.21
CA ALA A 8 -11.37 -37.87 -15.88
C ALA A 8 -11.99 -36.46 -15.90
N GLU A 9 -13.30 -36.36 -16.19
CA GLU A 9 -13.99 -35.09 -16.21
C GLU A 9 -14.18 -34.49 -14.80
N LEU A 10 -14.45 -35.33 -13.80
CA LEU A 10 -14.54 -34.93 -12.40
C LEU A 10 -13.19 -34.37 -11.91
N ALA A 11 -12.09 -35.06 -12.18
CA ALA A 11 -10.74 -34.61 -11.85
C ALA A 11 -10.39 -33.27 -12.50
N ALA A 12 -10.72 -33.10 -13.79
CA ALA A 12 -10.49 -31.85 -14.51
C ALA A 12 -11.27 -30.67 -13.89
N ARG A 13 -12.51 -30.89 -13.45
CA ARG A 13 -13.35 -29.86 -12.83
C ARG A 13 -12.92 -29.52 -11.40
N LEU A 14 -12.35 -30.47 -10.68
CA LEU A 14 -11.89 -30.33 -9.31
C LEU A 14 -10.43 -29.83 -9.18
N HIS A 15 -9.71 -29.57 -10.28
CA HIS A 15 -8.31 -29.10 -10.26
C HIS A 15 -8.08 -27.87 -9.36
N ARG A 16 -9.10 -27.03 -9.12
CA ARG A 16 -8.98 -25.86 -8.24
C ARG A 16 -8.84 -26.18 -6.75
N LEU A 17 -9.07 -27.43 -6.34
CA LEU A 17 -8.89 -27.88 -4.97
C LEU A 17 -7.41 -28.17 -4.65
N PRO A 18 -7.01 -28.12 -3.37
CA PRO A 18 -5.75 -28.67 -2.92
C PRO A 18 -5.59 -30.13 -3.36
N GLN A 19 -4.35 -30.56 -3.63
CA GLN A 19 -4.10 -31.93 -4.13
C GLN A 19 -4.61 -33.01 -3.17
N GLU A 20 -4.52 -32.77 -1.86
CA GLU A 20 -5.06 -33.66 -0.81
C GLU A 20 -6.58 -33.85 -0.93
N ASP A 21 -7.34 -32.75 -1.04
CA ASP A 21 -8.80 -32.76 -1.16
C ASP A 21 -9.25 -33.35 -2.51
N LEU A 22 -8.50 -33.06 -3.57
CA LEU A 22 -8.73 -33.62 -4.90
C LEU A 22 -8.59 -35.14 -4.90
N GLN A 23 -7.50 -35.67 -4.35
CA GLN A 23 -7.28 -37.12 -4.27
C GLN A 23 -8.33 -37.80 -3.39
N ALA A 24 -8.64 -37.22 -2.24
CA ALA A 24 -9.67 -37.76 -1.35
C ALA A 24 -11.05 -37.82 -2.03
N ALA A 25 -11.42 -36.76 -2.77
CA ALA A 25 -12.67 -36.73 -3.52
C ALA A 25 -12.70 -37.79 -4.64
N LEU A 26 -11.63 -37.91 -5.42
CA LEU A 26 -11.55 -38.92 -6.49
C LEU A 26 -11.61 -40.34 -5.93
N GLN A 27 -10.86 -40.61 -4.85
CA GLN A 27 -10.85 -41.93 -4.21
C GLN A 27 -12.22 -42.31 -3.65
N TYR A 28 -12.94 -41.36 -3.04
CA TYR A 28 -14.31 -41.60 -2.55
C TYR A 28 -15.26 -42.04 -3.67
N TYR A 29 -15.22 -41.35 -4.82
CA TYR A 29 -16.07 -41.72 -5.94
C TYR A 29 -15.59 -42.99 -6.65
N GLU A 30 -14.28 -43.24 -6.71
CA GLU A 30 -13.70 -44.50 -7.20
C GLU A 30 -14.24 -45.70 -6.42
N GLU A 31 -14.21 -45.63 -5.09
CA GLU A 31 -14.74 -46.66 -4.19
C GLU A 31 -16.26 -46.81 -4.35
N TYR A 32 -16.99 -45.70 -4.52
CA TYR A 32 -18.43 -45.73 -4.79
C TYR A 32 -18.79 -46.44 -6.10
N PHE A 33 -17.96 -46.30 -7.14
CA PHE A 33 -18.12 -47.07 -8.39
C PHE A 33 -17.72 -48.54 -8.22
N ASP A 34 -16.72 -48.85 -7.39
CA ASP A 34 -16.31 -50.22 -7.09
C ASP A 34 -17.38 -50.99 -6.30
N GLU A 35 -18.03 -50.34 -5.32
CA GLU A 35 -19.13 -50.92 -4.54
C GLU A 35 -20.34 -51.29 -5.40
N ALA A 36 -20.66 -50.46 -6.40
CA ALA A 36 -21.75 -50.75 -7.33
C ALA A 36 -21.45 -51.93 -8.27
N GLY A 37 -20.16 -52.16 -8.55
CA GLY A 37 -19.67 -53.18 -9.47
C GLY A 37 -19.84 -52.81 -10.94
N SER A 38 -19.07 -53.49 -11.79
CA SER A 38 -18.98 -53.21 -13.24
C SER A 38 -20.30 -53.36 -14.01
N GLN A 39 -21.29 -54.05 -13.46
CA GLN A 39 -22.61 -54.21 -14.08
C GLN A 39 -23.55 -53.02 -13.82
N ASN A 40 -23.28 -52.20 -12.78
CA ASN A 40 -24.15 -51.09 -12.36
C ASN A 40 -23.54 -49.71 -12.57
N GLU A 41 -22.38 -49.58 -13.24
CA GLU A 41 -21.73 -48.27 -13.48
C GLU A 41 -22.67 -47.25 -14.14
N GLN A 42 -23.47 -47.68 -15.12
CA GLN A 42 -24.46 -46.81 -15.77
C GLN A 42 -25.59 -46.37 -14.84
N ALA A 43 -25.98 -47.19 -13.86
CA ALA A 43 -26.98 -46.83 -12.87
C ALA A 43 -26.43 -45.76 -11.92
N VAL A 44 -25.19 -45.92 -11.45
CA VAL A 44 -24.47 -44.95 -10.62
C VAL A 44 -24.31 -43.61 -11.33
N ILE A 45 -23.96 -43.63 -12.61
CA ILE A 45 -23.84 -42.44 -13.45
C ILE A 45 -25.17 -41.66 -13.51
N ASN A 46 -26.29 -42.38 -13.67
CA ASN A 46 -27.61 -41.77 -13.71
C ASN A 46 -28.00 -41.18 -12.34
N GLU A 47 -27.64 -41.85 -11.25
CA GLU A 47 -27.87 -41.38 -9.88
C GLU A 47 -27.07 -40.12 -9.56
N LEU A 48 -25.79 -40.10 -9.93
CA LEU A 48 -24.89 -38.95 -9.77
C LEU A 48 -25.20 -37.80 -10.76
N LYS A 49 -26.09 -38.03 -11.73
CA LYS A 49 -26.50 -37.13 -12.83
C LYS A 49 -25.38 -36.78 -13.80
N SER A 50 -24.40 -36.00 -13.35
CA SER A 50 -23.30 -35.52 -14.20
C SER A 50 -22.06 -35.17 -13.38
N PRO A 51 -20.84 -35.31 -13.95
CA PRO A 51 -19.60 -35.00 -13.25
C PRO A 51 -19.52 -33.49 -12.91
N ALA A 52 -20.18 -32.65 -13.71
CA ALA A 52 -20.35 -31.23 -13.44
C ALA A 52 -21.18 -30.95 -12.17
N HIS A 53 -22.26 -31.71 -11.96
CA HIS A 53 -23.13 -31.55 -10.80
C HIS A 53 -22.40 -31.91 -9.51
N VAL A 54 -21.69 -33.04 -9.52
CA VAL A 54 -20.86 -33.50 -8.40
C VAL A 54 -19.76 -32.49 -8.09
N ALA A 55 -19.01 -32.05 -9.12
CA ALA A 55 -17.94 -31.07 -8.94
C ALA A 55 -18.44 -29.75 -8.33
N SER A 56 -19.59 -29.26 -8.80
CA SER A 56 -20.19 -28.03 -8.28
C SER A 56 -20.56 -28.15 -6.80
N LYS A 57 -21.07 -29.31 -6.36
CA LYS A 57 -21.41 -29.57 -4.96
C LYS A 57 -20.16 -29.55 -4.07
N ILE A 58 -19.10 -30.24 -4.49
CA ILE A 58 -17.84 -30.32 -3.73
C ILE A 58 -17.19 -28.94 -3.62
N LEU A 59 -17.09 -28.21 -4.74
CA LEU A 59 -16.52 -26.86 -4.77
C LEU A 59 -17.32 -25.88 -3.90
N SER A 60 -18.64 -26.01 -3.87
CA SER A 60 -19.50 -25.17 -3.02
C SER A 60 -19.28 -25.46 -1.53
N ASP A 61 -19.20 -26.74 -1.13
CA ASP A 61 -18.93 -27.12 0.26
C ASP A 61 -17.53 -26.65 0.71
N TYR A 62 -16.53 -26.79 -0.16
CA TYR A 62 -15.18 -26.29 0.07
C TYR A 62 -15.16 -24.77 0.26
N ALA A 63 -15.82 -24.02 -0.63
CA ALA A 63 -15.91 -22.57 -0.53
C ALA A 63 -16.59 -22.11 0.78
N VAL A 64 -17.64 -22.81 1.23
CA VAL A 64 -18.31 -22.52 2.50
C VAL A 64 -17.39 -22.81 3.69
N LYS A 65 -16.64 -23.92 3.68
CA LYS A 65 -15.66 -24.26 4.72
C LYS A 65 -14.55 -23.22 4.82
N GLU A 66 -13.97 -22.82 3.68
CA GLU A 66 -12.93 -21.79 3.63
C GLU A 66 -13.46 -20.43 4.11
N ALA A 67 -14.65 -20.02 3.67
CA ALA A 67 -15.28 -18.78 4.13
C ALA A 67 -15.54 -18.78 5.65
N LYS A 68 -15.92 -19.94 6.21
CA LYS A 68 -16.11 -20.11 7.66
C LYS A 68 -14.78 -20.05 8.42
N LYS A 69 -13.72 -20.64 7.89
CA LYS A 69 -12.37 -20.61 8.47
C LYS A 69 -11.79 -19.19 8.47
N ALA A 70 -11.96 -18.45 7.37
CA ALA A 70 -11.57 -17.03 7.27
C ALA A 70 -12.33 -16.13 8.26
N ARG A 71 -13.65 -16.36 8.43
CA ARG A 71 -14.44 -15.66 9.45
C ARG A 71 -14.03 -16.03 10.88
N ALA A 72 -13.72 -17.30 11.12
CA ALA A 72 -13.31 -17.78 12.44
C ALA A 72 -11.92 -17.25 12.85
N SER A 73 -10.96 -17.12 11.92
CA SER A 73 -9.66 -16.50 12.22
C SER A 73 -9.77 -15.01 12.55
N THR A 74 -10.85 -14.36 12.11
CA THR A 74 -11.21 -12.98 12.46
C THR A 74 -12.00 -12.87 13.78
N LYS A 75 -12.19 -13.97 14.54
CA LYS A 75 -12.78 -13.93 15.90
C LYS A 75 -11.77 -13.36 16.93
N SER A 76 -11.27 -12.18 16.61
CA SER A 76 -10.27 -11.36 17.27
C SER A 76 -10.93 -10.39 18.26
N GLY A 77 -11.97 -10.83 18.98
CA GLY A 77 -12.64 -10.00 19.98
C GLY A 77 -11.70 -9.52 21.08
N TRP A 78 -10.75 -10.38 21.48
CA TRP A 78 -9.76 -10.07 22.50
C TRP A 78 -8.69 -9.07 22.02
N ARG A 79 -8.21 -9.19 20.77
CA ARG A 79 -7.25 -8.21 20.23
C ARG A 79 -7.94 -6.87 20.00
N ALA A 80 -9.20 -6.86 19.57
CA ALA A 80 -9.99 -5.64 19.43
C ALA A 80 -10.12 -4.90 20.77
N PHE A 81 -10.42 -5.61 21.87
CA PHE A 81 -10.44 -5.02 23.21
C PHE A 81 -9.09 -4.41 23.61
N TRP A 82 -7.98 -5.12 23.35
CA TRP A 82 -6.63 -4.63 23.65
C TRP A 82 -6.28 -3.37 22.84
N PHE A 83 -6.67 -3.32 21.56
CA PHE A 83 -6.50 -2.14 20.71
C PHE A 83 -7.35 -0.95 21.19
N THR A 84 -8.56 -1.16 21.68
CA THR A 84 -9.41 -0.08 22.21
C THR A 84 -8.81 0.54 23.47
N ILE A 85 -8.28 -0.27 24.39
CA ILE A 85 -7.55 0.23 25.57
C ILE A 85 -6.33 1.05 25.15
N LEU A 86 -5.56 0.55 24.18
CA LEU A 86 -4.37 1.24 23.69
C LEU A 86 -4.74 2.59 23.03
N ALA A 87 -5.84 2.63 22.28
CA ALA A 87 -6.32 3.85 21.65
C ALA A 87 -6.71 4.93 22.67
N ILE A 88 -7.35 4.56 23.79
CA ILE A 88 -7.71 5.49 24.87
C ILE A 88 -6.46 6.06 25.54
N CYS A 89 -5.42 5.24 25.77
CA CYS A 89 -4.14 5.71 26.31
C CYS A 89 -3.35 6.57 25.31
N ALA A 90 -3.43 6.26 24.01
CA ALA A 90 -2.73 7.01 22.98
C ALA A 90 -3.44 8.35 22.63
N ALA A 91 -4.76 8.42 22.78
CA ALA A 91 -5.57 9.61 22.50
C ALA A 91 -5.06 10.91 23.17
N PRO A 92 -4.75 10.95 24.49
CA PRO A 92 -4.27 12.17 25.13
C PRO A 92 -2.86 12.60 24.68
N VAL A 93 -2.06 11.70 24.11
CA VAL A 93 -0.72 12.00 23.57
C VAL A 93 -0.78 12.38 22.09
N ALA A 94 -1.69 11.75 21.33
CA ALA A 94 -1.86 11.99 19.91
C ALA A 94 -2.27 13.44 19.61
N VAL A 95 -3.18 14.02 20.40
CA VAL A 95 -3.65 15.39 20.18
C VAL A 95 -2.53 16.43 20.34
N PRO A 96 -1.76 16.46 21.46
CA PRO A 96 -0.60 17.34 21.59
C PRO A 96 0.46 17.13 20.50
N LEU A 97 0.69 15.87 20.11
CA LEU A 97 1.69 15.53 19.09
C LEU A 97 1.32 16.11 17.72
N ILE A 98 0.05 16.03 17.32
CA ILE A 98 -0.44 16.62 16.07
C ILE A 98 -0.27 18.14 16.09
N ILE A 99 -0.65 18.79 17.20
CA ILE A 99 -0.52 20.24 17.36
C ILE A 99 0.96 20.65 17.27
N ALA A 100 1.85 19.94 17.98
CA ALA A 100 3.29 20.20 17.93
C ALA A 100 3.85 20.05 16.52
N SER A 101 3.44 19.00 15.79
CA SER A 101 3.86 18.79 14.39
C SER A 101 3.42 19.94 13.48
N VAL A 102 2.17 20.42 13.62
CA VAL A 102 1.66 21.56 12.84
C VAL A 102 2.44 22.83 13.13
N VAL A 103 2.72 23.12 14.41
CA VAL A 103 3.49 24.30 14.81
C VAL A 103 4.90 24.26 14.22
N ILE A 104 5.57 23.10 14.24
CA ILE A 104 6.91 22.94 13.65
C ILE A 104 6.87 23.22 12.13
N ILE A 105 5.87 22.71 11.42
CA ILE A 105 5.74 22.94 9.97
C ILE A 105 5.56 24.44 9.67
N ILE A 106 4.68 25.11 10.41
CA ILE A 106 4.43 26.55 10.25
C ILE A 106 5.68 27.35 10.58
N ALA A 107 6.36 27.04 11.69
CA ALA A 107 7.58 27.72 12.10
C ALA A 107 8.70 27.54 11.07
N LEU A 108 8.86 26.33 10.52
CA LEU A 108 9.86 26.04 9.49
C LEU A 108 9.54 26.77 8.18
N GLY A 109 8.27 26.84 7.79
CA GLY A 109 7.82 27.60 6.63
C GLY A 109 8.09 29.10 6.79
N PHE A 110 7.76 29.67 7.95
CA PHE A 110 8.01 31.08 8.24
C PHE A 110 9.51 31.40 8.32
N ALA A 111 10.30 30.55 8.96
CA ALA A 111 11.76 30.69 9.02
C ALA A 111 12.39 30.64 7.62
N GLY A 112 11.97 29.69 6.78
CA GLY A 112 12.41 29.60 5.39
C GLY A 112 12.08 30.86 4.59
N PHE A 113 10.84 31.36 4.71
CA PHE A 113 10.43 32.61 4.07
C PHE A 113 11.24 33.81 4.55
N ALA A 114 11.47 33.93 5.87
CA ALA A 114 12.25 35.00 6.45
C ALA A 114 13.70 35.01 5.94
N VAL A 115 14.32 33.83 5.78
CA VAL A 115 15.67 33.69 5.23
C VAL A 115 15.72 34.16 3.77
N VAL A 116 14.77 33.72 2.93
CA VAL A 116 14.72 34.17 1.52
C VAL A 116 14.53 35.69 1.46
N PHE A 117 13.62 36.23 2.26
CA PHE A 117 13.38 37.67 2.31
C PHE A 117 14.62 38.46 2.76
N ALA A 118 15.33 37.99 3.79
CA ALA A 118 16.58 38.59 4.25
C ALA A 118 17.68 38.56 3.16
N LEU A 119 17.81 37.45 2.43
CA LEU A 119 18.76 37.32 1.32
C LEU A 119 18.44 38.28 0.18
N VAL A 120 17.15 38.48 -0.16
CA VAL A 120 16.72 39.44 -1.18
C VAL A 120 17.06 40.86 -0.77
N ILE A 121 16.78 41.25 0.47
CA ILE A 121 17.13 42.59 0.99
C ILE A 121 18.64 42.79 0.98
N ALA A 122 19.41 41.79 1.44
CA ALA A 122 20.87 41.86 1.44
C ALA A 122 21.44 42.01 0.02
N ALA A 123 20.93 41.24 -0.94
CA ALA A 123 21.32 41.35 -2.34
C ALA A 123 21.00 42.74 -2.91
N GLY A 124 19.82 43.29 -2.62
CA GLY A 124 19.44 44.64 -3.02
C GLY A 124 20.35 45.73 -2.43
N ALA A 125 20.67 45.63 -1.14
CA ALA A 125 21.57 46.58 -0.47
C ALA A 125 22.99 46.53 -1.04
N ILE A 126 23.52 45.34 -1.31
CA ILE A 126 24.82 45.13 -1.94
C ILE A 126 24.82 45.70 -3.36
N PHE A 127 23.75 45.50 -4.13
CA PHE A 127 23.61 45.99 -5.50
C PHE A 127 23.63 47.53 -5.56
N ILE A 128 22.89 48.21 -4.67
CA ILE A 128 22.87 49.68 -4.59
C ILE A 128 24.25 50.24 -4.24
N LYS A 129 24.94 49.64 -3.26
CA LYS A 129 26.32 50.03 -2.93
C LYS A 129 27.32 49.71 -4.05
N GLY A 130 27.13 48.60 -4.76
CA GLY A 130 27.94 48.20 -5.90
C GLY A 130 27.88 49.22 -7.05
N ILE A 131 26.68 49.73 -7.36
CA ILE A 131 26.50 50.78 -8.37
C ILE A 131 27.22 52.08 -7.98
N GLY A 132 27.14 52.49 -6.71
CA GLY A 132 27.90 53.65 -6.23
C GLY A 132 29.43 53.45 -6.30
N SER A 133 29.90 52.20 -6.10
CA SER A 133 31.32 51.85 -6.15
C SER A 133 31.89 51.73 -7.57
N LEU A 134 31.06 51.61 -8.62
CA LEU A 134 31.54 51.52 -10.01
C LEU A 134 32.32 52.76 -10.45
N PHE A 135 32.13 53.90 -9.78
CA PHE A 135 32.86 55.15 -10.07
C PHE A 135 34.24 55.25 -9.38
N LEU A 136 34.58 54.34 -8.45
CA LEU A 136 35.85 54.38 -7.68
C LEU A 136 36.82 53.20 -7.95
N GLY A 137 36.39 52.12 -8.60
CA GLY A 137 37.30 51.01 -8.95
C GLY A 137 36.58 49.74 -9.43
N SER A 138 37.01 49.20 -10.58
CA SER A 138 36.34 48.11 -11.30
C SER A 138 36.37 46.75 -10.58
N ALA A 139 37.42 46.48 -9.79
CA ALA A 139 37.56 45.20 -9.08
C ALA A 139 36.54 45.03 -7.93
N SER A 140 36.25 46.10 -7.18
CA SER A 140 35.31 46.08 -6.07
C SER A 140 33.88 45.83 -6.54
N ALA A 141 33.50 46.39 -7.69
CA ALA A 141 32.19 46.16 -8.29
C ALA A 141 31.99 44.70 -8.74
N LEU A 142 33.03 44.07 -9.32
CA LEU A 142 33.00 42.66 -9.70
C LEU A 142 32.84 41.73 -8.49
N LEU A 143 33.53 42.02 -7.38
CA LEU A 143 33.42 41.24 -6.15
C LEU A 143 32.03 41.37 -5.49
N LEU A 144 31.45 42.57 -5.47
CA LEU A 144 30.09 42.79 -4.96
C LEU A 144 29.02 42.17 -5.85
N PHE A 145 29.23 42.17 -7.17
CA PHE A 145 28.34 41.49 -8.10
C PHE A 145 28.41 39.97 -7.96
N GLY A 146 29.61 39.41 -7.77
CA GLY A 146 29.81 38.00 -7.51
C GLY A 146 29.17 37.53 -6.20
N SER A 147 29.29 38.32 -5.12
CA SER A 147 28.66 37.98 -3.83
C SER A 147 27.14 38.03 -3.90
N ALA A 148 26.56 38.98 -4.64
CA ALA A 148 25.13 39.02 -4.91
C ALA A 148 24.64 37.77 -5.67
N LEU A 149 25.40 37.30 -6.68
CA LEU A 149 25.06 36.10 -7.43
C LEU A 149 25.11 34.83 -6.55
N ILE A 150 26.10 34.73 -5.66
CA ILE A 150 26.22 33.61 -4.71
C ILE A 150 25.04 33.60 -3.74
N LEU A 151 24.64 34.76 -3.20
CA LEU A 151 23.49 34.87 -2.30
C LEU A 151 22.18 34.45 -2.99
N VAL A 152 21.98 34.85 -4.25
CA VAL A 152 20.83 34.42 -5.06
C VAL A 152 20.87 32.91 -5.32
N GLY A 153 22.03 32.35 -5.65
CA GLY A 153 22.21 30.91 -5.83
C GLY A 153 21.89 30.11 -4.57
N PHE A 154 22.32 30.61 -3.40
CA PHE A 154 22.02 29.98 -2.11
C PHE A 154 20.53 30.07 -1.77
N ALA A 155 19.88 31.21 -2.06
CA ALA A 155 18.44 31.37 -1.88
C ALA A 155 17.65 30.36 -2.74
N LEU A 156 18.06 30.16 -4.00
CA LEU A 156 17.43 29.17 -4.89
C LEU A 156 17.66 27.73 -4.45
N LEU A 157 18.85 27.38 -3.93
CA LEU A 157 19.12 26.06 -3.39
C LEU A 157 18.27 25.75 -2.15
N ILE A 158 18.15 26.73 -1.23
CA ILE A 158 17.28 26.60 -0.06
C ILE A 158 15.82 26.45 -0.51
N PHE A 159 15.36 27.28 -1.45
CA PHE A 159 14.00 27.19 -1.98
C PHE A 159 13.72 25.83 -2.63
N HIS A 160 14.64 25.33 -3.45
CA HIS A 160 14.52 24.02 -4.08
C HIS A 160 14.53 22.89 -3.04
N GLY A 161 15.43 22.95 -2.05
CA GLY A 161 15.50 21.97 -0.97
C GLY A 161 14.22 21.91 -0.12
N ILE A 162 13.65 23.05 0.24
CA ILE A 162 12.37 23.12 0.95
C ILE A 162 11.24 22.58 0.06
N SER A 163 11.21 22.94 -1.22
CA SER A 163 10.20 22.45 -2.16
C SER A 163 10.26 20.93 -2.38
N ALA A 164 11.46 20.36 -2.44
CA ALA A 164 11.69 18.92 -2.57
C ALA A 164 11.29 18.17 -1.30
N LEU A 165 11.54 18.75 -0.11
CA LEU A 165 11.10 18.19 1.16
C LEU A 165 9.57 18.13 1.24
N ILE A 166 8.89 19.21 0.85
CA ILE A 166 7.41 19.29 0.84
C ILE A 166 6.83 18.28 -0.17
N ALA A 167 7.40 18.21 -1.37
CA ALA A 167 6.99 17.25 -2.39
C ALA A 167 7.23 15.80 -1.95
N GLY A 168 8.36 15.52 -1.30
CA GLY A 168 8.72 14.20 -0.78
C GLY A 168 7.78 13.73 0.35
N ILE A 169 7.37 14.63 1.23
CA ILE A 169 6.36 14.33 2.27
C ILE A 169 4.99 14.07 1.61
N GLY A 170 4.61 14.87 0.61
CA GLY A 170 3.35 14.69 -0.12
C GLY A 170 3.25 13.37 -0.90
N THR A 171 4.33 12.96 -1.58
CA THR A 171 4.36 11.69 -2.31
C THR A 171 4.33 10.48 -1.38
N HIS A 172 5.00 10.55 -0.22
CA HIS A 172 4.94 9.50 0.80
C HIS A 172 3.55 9.33 1.41
N ILE A 173 2.80 10.42 1.63
CA ILE A 173 1.42 10.37 2.14
C ILE A 173 0.49 9.76 1.07
N LYS A 174 0.62 10.18 -0.19
CA LYS A 174 -0.20 9.66 -1.30
C LYS A 174 0.01 8.15 -1.51
N ASN A 175 1.26 7.69 -1.51
CA ASN A 175 1.59 6.28 -1.75
C ASN A 175 1.15 5.33 -0.60
N LYS A 176 0.91 5.88 0.60
CA LYS A 176 0.34 5.12 1.73
C LYS A 176 -1.19 5.05 1.71
N SER A 177 -1.86 5.95 0.98
CA SER A 177 -3.33 5.98 0.85
C SER A 177 -3.84 5.07 -0.28
N ASP A 178 -2.97 4.69 -1.21
CA ASP A 178 -3.30 3.85 -2.39
C ASP A 178 -3.01 2.34 -2.17
N ARG A 179 -2.52 1.96 -0.98
CA ARG A 179 -2.30 0.56 -0.56
C ARG A 179 -3.26 0.18 0.54
#